data_AF-A0A6P1R8V9-F1
#
_entry.id   AF-A0A6P1R8V9-F1
#
_cell.length_a   1.000
_cell.length_b   1.000
_cell.length_c   1.000
_cell.angle_alpha   90.00
_cell.angle_beta   90.00
_cell.angle_gamma   90.00
#
_symmetry.space_group_name_H-M   'P 1'
#
loop_
_entity.id
_entity.type
_entity.pdbx_description
1 polymer ?
#
loop_
_entity_poly.entity_id
_entity_poly.type
_entity_poly.pdbx_seq_one_letter_code
_entity_poly.pdbx_strand_id
1 'polypeptide(L)'
;MKKLLWILIAVFIGLAAVTAFMPDERRARIDQATTPEQLAEALLYGGKSTASLNNGVLAVNYTPDAVLSASAAVTGFNVNVARVVPVVFAKYSQVNSIIIRESGPFRDIRGNDTTEEMLRIAFLREDAERVHWDKINYDNIPKLGENYWMHPVLRRETQKNQE
;
A
#
# COMPACT_ATOMS: atom_id res chain seq x y z
N MET A 1 -1.53 32.18 8.97
CA MET A 1 -0.45 31.28 9.46
C MET A 1 -0.91 30.17 10.42
N LYS A 2 -2.15 30.12 10.93
CA LYS A 2 -2.59 29.08 11.90
C LYS A 2 -2.95 27.71 11.27
N LYS A 3 -3.24 27.63 9.97
CA LYS A 3 -3.62 26.37 9.30
C LYS A 3 -2.46 25.39 9.07
N LEU A 4 -1.22 25.90 8.93
CA LEU A 4 -0.04 25.07 8.68
C LEU A 4 0.37 24.23 9.91
N LEU A 5 0.14 24.77 11.11
CA LEU A 5 0.57 24.14 12.37
C LEU A 5 -0.29 22.91 12.73
N TRP A 6 -1.58 22.91 12.36
CA TRP A 6 -2.47 21.78 12.62
C TRP A 6 -2.23 20.58 11.69
N ILE A 7 -1.82 20.84 10.44
CA ILE A 7 -1.47 19.78 9.48
C ILE A 7 -0.21 19.05 9.93
N LEU A 8 0.80 19.78 10.44
CA LEU A 8 2.04 19.18 10.96
C LEU A 8 1.82 18.27 12.17
N ILE A 9 0.88 18.60 13.06
CA ILE A 9 0.59 17.78 14.26
C ILE A 9 -0.18 16.50 13.89
N ALA A 10 -1.12 16.56 12.95
CA ALA A 10 -1.87 15.39 12.49
C ALA A 10 -0.97 14.37 11.76
N VAL A 11 0.02 14.83 10.98
CA VAL A 11 1.00 13.98 10.30
C VAL A 11 1.91 13.25 11.30
N PHE A 12 2.27 13.89 12.41
CA PHE A 12 3.11 13.28 13.46
C PHE A 12 2.38 12.19 14.26
N ILE A 13 1.08 12.38 14.56
CA ILE A 13 0.31 11.40 15.35
C ILE A 13 0.01 10.14 14.53
N GLY A 14 -0.25 10.28 13.22
CA GLY A 14 -0.44 9.13 12.32
C GLY A 14 0.83 8.28 12.12
N LEU A 15 2.01 8.93 12.03
CA LEU A 15 3.28 8.23 11.81
C LEU A 15 3.77 7.49 13.07
N ALA A 16 3.54 8.04 14.26
CA ALA A 16 3.96 7.44 15.52
C ALA A 16 3.22 6.13 15.85
N ALA A 17 1.92 6.05 15.56
CA ALA A 17 1.13 4.84 15.80
C ALA A 17 1.51 3.68 14.85
N VAL A 18 1.88 4.01 13.60
CA VAL A 18 2.27 3.01 12.59
C VAL A 18 3.66 2.43 12.86
N THR A 19 4.56 3.21 13.47
CA THR A 19 5.96 2.80 13.70
C THR A 19 6.20 2.04 15.00
N ALA A 20 5.29 2.08 15.99
CA ALA A 20 5.48 1.51 17.34
C ALA A 20 5.78 -0.02 17.37
N PHE A 21 5.41 -0.77 16.33
CA PHE A 21 5.64 -2.22 16.22
C PHE A 21 6.55 -2.63 15.05
N MET A 22 7.28 -1.69 14.45
CA MET A 22 8.21 -1.98 13.35
C MET A 22 9.60 -2.35 13.88
N PRO A 23 10.33 -3.30 13.25
CA PRO A 23 11.75 -3.51 13.52
C PRO A 23 12.54 -2.21 13.35
N ASP A 24 13.54 -1.98 14.19
CA ASP A 24 14.27 -0.70 14.22
C ASP A 24 14.93 -0.36 12.89
N GLU A 25 15.37 -1.36 12.13
CA GLU A 25 15.91 -1.18 10.78
C GLU A 25 14.89 -0.56 9.81
N ARG A 26 13.60 -0.91 9.94
CA ARG A 26 12.55 -0.32 9.11
C ARG A 26 12.27 1.12 9.50
N ARG A 27 12.25 1.43 10.79
CA ARG A 27 12.11 2.82 11.28
C ARG A 27 13.24 3.69 10.73
N ALA A 28 14.48 3.20 10.83
CA ALA A 28 15.64 3.88 10.27
C ALA A 28 15.48 4.14 8.76
N ARG A 29 14.99 3.17 7.98
CA ARG A 29 14.72 3.36 6.55
C ARG A 29 13.65 4.43 6.28
N ILE A 30 12.58 4.49 7.08
CA ILE A 30 11.53 5.50 6.96
C ILE A 30 12.09 6.89 7.29
N ASP A 31 12.87 7.00 8.35
CA ASP A 31 13.46 8.27 8.80
C ASP A 31 14.51 8.78 7.82
N GLN A 32 15.27 7.88 7.20
CA GLN A 32 16.28 8.18 6.18
C GLN A 32 15.68 8.37 4.77
N ALA A 33 14.41 8.07 4.56
CA ALA A 33 13.78 8.21 3.24
C ALA A 33 13.72 9.68 2.81
N THR A 34 14.49 10.00 1.78
CA THR A 34 14.58 11.35 1.20
C THR A 34 13.65 11.54 0.00
N THR A 35 13.26 10.45 -0.67
CA THR A 35 12.36 10.48 -1.83
C THR A 35 11.03 9.73 -1.58
N PRO A 36 9.96 10.02 -2.35
CA PRO A 36 8.70 9.28 -2.28
C PRO A 36 8.86 7.78 -2.50
N GLU A 37 9.73 7.37 -3.41
CA GLU A 37 10.04 5.98 -3.73
C GLU A 37 10.65 5.27 -2.52
N GLN A 38 11.71 5.85 -1.94
CA GLN A 38 12.37 5.31 -0.76
C GLN A 38 11.39 5.17 0.41
N LEU A 39 10.52 6.17 0.60
CA LEU A 39 9.53 6.13 1.66
C LEU A 39 8.48 5.04 1.42
N ALA A 40 7.93 4.94 0.21
CA ALA A 40 6.95 3.92 -0.12
C ALA A 40 7.52 2.50 0.07
N GLU A 41 8.74 2.25 -0.42
CA GLU A 41 9.43 0.97 -0.23
C GLU A 41 9.76 0.66 1.24
N ALA A 42 10.06 1.68 2.05
CA ALA A 42 10.32 1.51 3.48
C ALA A 42 9.04 1.21 4.29
N LEU A 43 7.89 1.72 3.83
CA LEU A 43 6.58 1.54 4.48
C LEU A 43 5.94 0.17 4.19
N LEU A 44 6.31 -0.48 3.07
CA LEU A 44 5.80 -1.80 2.72
C LEU A 44 6.27 -2.87 3.71
N TYR A 45 5.35 -3.80 4.03
CA TYR A 45 5.63 -4.96 4.86
C TYR A 45 5.85 -6.21 4.01
N GLY A 46 7.04 -6.81 4.18
CA GLY A 46 7.38 -8.09 3.58
C GLY A 46 7.67 -7.99 2.09
N GLY A 47 8.60 -8.82 1.63
CA GLY A 47 8.87 -8.92 0.20
C GLY A 47 9.88 -7.94 -0.36
N LYS A 48 10.12 -8.11 -1.66
CA LYS A 48 10.91 -7.20 -2.48
C LYS A 48 9.97 -6.16 -3.09
N SER A 49 10.40 -4.90 -3.07
CA SER A 49 9.64 -3.79 -3.63
C SER A 49 10.50 -2.91 -4.53
N THR A 50 9.85 -2.29 -5.50
CA THR A 50 10.42 -1.20 -6.30
C THR A 50 9.40 -0.09 -6.44
N ALA A 51 9.86 1.16 -6.39
CA ALA A 51 9.03 2.32 -6.63
C ALA A 51 9.65 3.26 -7.67
N SER A 52 8.79 3.99 -8.39
CA SER A 52 9.21 4.98 -9.38
C SER A 52 8.20 6.13 -9.44
N LEU A 53 8.70 7.37 -9.39
CA LEU A 53 7.89 8.56 -9.60
C LEU A 53 8.07 9.08 -11.03
N ASN A 54 6.99 9.13 -11.80
CA ASN A 54 6.99 9.70 -13.15
C ASN A 54 5.80 10.65 -13.30
N ASN A 55 6.06 11.92 -13.62
CA ASN A 55 5.02 12.94 -13.83
C ASN A 55 3.98 13.02 -12.69
N GLY A 56 4.44 12.91 -11.44
CA GLY A 56 3.57 12.93 -10.26
C GLY A 56 2.81 11.62 -9.98
N VAL A 57 3.01 10.56 -10.78
CA VAL A 57 2.47 9.23 -10.53
C VAL A 57 3.55 8.36 -9.88
N LEU A 58 3.32 7.98 -8.62
CA LEU A 58 4.18 7.05 -7.90
C LEU A 58 3.68 5.62 -8.13
N ALA A 59 4.40 4.85 -8.93
CA ALA A 59 4.13 3.43 -9.10
C ALA A 59 4.95 2.63 -8.10
N VAL A 60 4.28 1.80 -7.29
CA VAL A 60 4.87 0.92 -6.28
C VAL A 60 4.53 -0.51 -6.65
N ASN A 61 5.55 -1.34 -6.86
CA ASN A 61 5.39 -2.76 -7.16
C ASN A 61 6.05 -3.56 -6.05
N TYR A 62 5.41 -4.62 -5.57
CA TYR A 62 6.04 -5.50 -4.60
C TYR A 62 5.61 -6.95 -4.76
N THR A 63 6.46 -7.85 -4.28
CA THR A 63 6.22 -9.28 -4.22
C THR A 63 6.46 -9.75 -2.80
N PRO A 64 5.42 -10.15 -2.05
CA PRO A 64 5.56 -10.59 -0.67
C PRO A 64 6.42 -11.86 -0.57
N ASP A 65 7.16 -12.03 0.52
CA ASP A 65 8.05 -13.19 0.72
C ASP A 65 7.28 -14.51 0.79
N ALA A 66 6.06 -14.46 1.32
CA ALA A 66 5.16 -15.61 1.38
C ALA A 66 3.69 -15.14 1.38
N VAL A 67 2.84 -15.88 0.68
CA VAL A 67 1.39 -15.71 0.73
C VAL A 67 0.78 -17.00 1.29
N LEU A 68 0.21 -16.91 2.49
CA LEU A 68 -0.34 -18.08 3.18
C LEU A 68 -1.71 -18.50 2.65
N SER A 69 -2.51 -17.53 2.20
CA SER A 69 -3.85 -17.76 1.63
C SER A 69 -4.30 -16.56 0.79
N ALA A 70 -5.35 -16.72 -0.02
CA ALA A 70 -5.92 -15.62 -0.79
C ALA A 70 -6.44 -14.49 0.11
N SER A 71 -7.10 -14.81 1.22
CA SER A 71 -7.58 -13.81 2.18
C SER A 71 -6.43 -13.08 2.89
N ALA A 72 -5.34 -13.80 3.20
CA ALA A 72 -4.14 -13.19 3.77
C ALA A 72 -3.46 -12.24 2.76
N ALA A 73 -3.43 -12.60 1.47
CA ALA A 73 -2.93 -11.72 0.40
C ALA A 73 -3.72 -10.41 0.35
N VAL A 74 -5.06 -10.50 0.25
CA VAL A 74 -5.93 -9.32 0.18
C VAL A 74 -5.81 -8.45 1.42
N THR A 75 -5.79 -9.06 2.60
CA THR A 75 -5.63 -8.33 3.87
C THR A 75 -4.27 -7.63 3.94
N GLY A 76 -3.19 -8.35 3.63
CA GLY A 76 -1.83 -7.82 3.60
C GLY A 76 -1.69 -6.65 2.62
N PHE A 77 -2.26 -6.78 1.43
CA PHE A 77 -2.35 -5.72 0.44
C PHE A 77 -3.04 -4.48 0.98
N ASN A 78 -4.24 -4.64 1.55
CA ASN A 78 -5.01 -3.50 2.07
C ASN A 78 -4.27 -2.79 3.23
N VAL A 79 -3.58 -3.55 4.09
CA VAL A 79 -2.73 -2.98 5.14
C VAL A 79 -1.57 -2.18 4.54
N ASN A 80 -0.89 -2.71 3.53
CA ASN A 80 0.20 -2.02 2.85
C ASN A 80 -0.30 -0.72 2.19
N VAL A 81 -1.45 -0.75 1.53
CA VAL A 81 -2.09 0.44 0.94
C VAL A 81 -2.38 1.49 2.01
N ALA A 82 -3.02 1.12 3.11
CA ALA A 82 -3.36 2.03 4.20
C ALA A 82 -2.14 2.64 4.90
N ARG A 83 -0.96 2.00 4.80
CA ARG A 83 0.30 2.54 5.32
C ARG A 83 0.97 3.49 4.33
N VAL A 84 1.05 3.10 3.06
CA VAL A 84 1.80 3.84 2.04
C VAL A 84 1.06 5.12 1.66
N VAL A 85 -0.22 5.01 1.30
CA VAL A 85 -0.97 6.10 0.66
C VAL A 85 -1.02 7.39 1.51
N PRO A 86 -1.51 7.37 2.76
CA PRO A 86 -1.62 8.60 3.54
C PRO A 86 -0.26 9.23 3.86
N VAL A 87 0.74 8.41 4.17
CA VAL A 87 2.05 8.88 4.61
C VAL A 87 2.82 9.53 3.45
N VAL A 88 2.80 8.91 2.27
CA VAL A 88 3.44 9.47 1.08
C VAL A 88 2.77 10.78 0.66
N PHE A 89 1.44 10.82 0.57
CA PHE A 89 0.73 12.05 0.17
C PHE A 89 0.94 13.19 1.17
N ALA A 90 1.02 12.89 2.47
CA ALA A 90 1.28 13.89 3.50
C ALA A 90 2.70 14.48 3.41
N LYS A 91 3.72 13.68 3.07
CA LYS A 91 5.11 14.13 3.04
C LYS A 91 5.52 14.78 1.71
N TYR A 92 4.95 14.33 0.59
CA TYR A 92 5.44 14.69 -0.74
C TYR A 92 4.36 15.28 -1.63
N SER A 93 4.25 16.61 -1.63
CA SER A 93 3.25 17.36 -2.41
C SER A 93 3.34 17.13 -3.92
N GLN A 94 4.50 16.75 -4.46
CA GLN A 94 4.68 16.49 -5.90
C GLN A 94 4.02 15.19 -6.38
N VAL A 95 3.57 14.32 -5.48
CA VAL A 95 2.86 13.07 -5.83
C VAL A 95 1.37 13.37 -5.99
N ASN A 96 0.83 13.18 -7.18
CA ASN A 96 -0.58 13.40 -7.52
C ASN A 96 -1.39 12.10 -7.51
N SER A 97 -0.74 10.98 -7.81
CA SER A 97 -1.35 9.66 -7.81
C SER A 97 -0.38 8.61 -7.30
N ILE A 98 -0.90 7.59 -6.63
CA ILE A 98 -0.15 6.41 -6.20
C ILE A 98 -0.83 5.18 -6.80
N ILE A 99 -0.06 4.31 -7.44
CA ILE A 99 -0.53 3.00 -7.92
C ILE A 99 0.27 1.92 -7.21
N ILE A 100 -0.41 1.04 -6.49
CA ILE A 100 0.20 -0.07 -5.75
C ILE A 100 -0.17 -1.38 -6.44
N ARG A 101 0.83 -2.18 -6.76
CA ARG A 101 0.70 -3.50 -7.37
C ARG A 101 1.39 -4.54 -6.52
N GLU A 102 0.66 -5.60 -6.21
CA GLU A 102 1.23 -6.82 -5.65
C GLU A 102 1.31 -7.86 -6.76
N SER A 103 2.48 -8.48 -6.89
CA SER A 103 2.69 -9.65 -7.75
C SER A 103 3.09 -10.84 -6.91
N GLY A 104 2.70 -12.04 -7.32
CA GLY A 104 3.08 -13.27 -6.63
C GLY A 104 3.08 -14.49 -7.54
N PRO A 105 3.53 -15.64 -7.00
CA PRO A 105 3.62 -16.86 -7.77
C PRO A 105 2.23 -17.43 -8.06
N PHE A 106 1.99 -17.76 -9.32
CA PHE A 106 0.85 -18.52 -9.80
C PHE A 106 1.35 -19.77 -10.50
N ARG A 107 0.54 -20.83 -10.44
CA ARG A 107 0.76 -22.03 -11.24
C ARG A 107 -0.32 -22.09 -12.32
N ASP A 108 0.10 -22.15 -13.57
CA ASP A 108 -0.83 -22.26 -14.69
C ASP A 108 -1.48 -23.67 -14.76
N ILE A 109 -2.47 -23.84 -15.65
CA ILE A 109 -3.16 -25.13 -15.86
C ILE A 109 -2.25 -26.26 -16.37
N ARG A 110 -1.03 -25.93 -16.82
CA ARG A 110 -0.02 -26.87 -17.30
C ARG A 110 1.04 -27.18 -16.23
N GLY A 111 0.95 -26.55 -15.06
CA GLY A 111 1.88 -26.74 -13.96
C GLY A 111 3.12 -25.84 -14.00
N ASN A 112 3.18 -24.84 -14.88
CA ASN A 112 4.30 -23.89 -14.91
C ASN A 112 4.10 -22.81 -13.84
N ASP A 113 5.17 -22.48 -13.12
CA ASP A 113 5.17 -21.39 -12.16
C ASP A 113 5.50 -20.06 -12.88
N THR A 114 4.61 -19.08 -12.77
CA THR A 114 4.74 -17.72 -13.30
C THR A 114 4.58 -16.71 -12.17
N THR A 115 5.21 -15.54 -12.27
CA THR A 115 4.92 -14.42 -11.37
C THR A 115 3.99 -13.46 -12.08
N GLU A 116 2.80 -13.26 -11.53
CA GLU A 116 1.76 -12.42 -12.13
C GLU A 116 1.20 -11.41 -11.14
N GLU A 117 0.56 -10.35 -11.65
CA GLU A 117 -0.14 -9.36 -10.82
C GLU A 117 -1.29 -10.04 -10.08
N MET A 118 -1.28 -9.92 -8.75
CA MET A 118 -2.30 -10.44 -7.86
C MET A 118 -3.37 -9.39 -7.59
N LEU A 119 -2.93 -8.19 -7.21
CA LEU A 119 -3.78 -7.10 -6.74
C LEU A 119 -3.22 -5.77 -7.24
N ARG A 120 -4.12 -4.85 -7.57
CA ARG A 120 -3.77 -3.49 -7.95
C ARG A 120 -4.80 -2.51 -7.43
N ILE A 121 -4.35 -1.35 -6.99
CA ILE A 121 -5.21 -0.21 -6.66
C ILE A 121 -4.49 1.09 -6.99
N ALA A 122 -5.25 2.10 -7.40
CA ALA A 122 -4.76 3.46 -7.58
C ALA A 122 -5.47 4.41 -6.62
N PHE A 123 -4.79 5.47 -6.20
CA PHE A 123 -5.39 6.58 -5.48
C PHE A 123 -4.97 7.88 -6.13
N LEU A 124 -5.93 8.79 -6.29
CA LEU A 124 -5.67 10.20 -6.52
C LEU A 124 -5.48 10.89 -5.18
N ARG A 125 -4.63 11.92 -5.15
CA ARG A 125 -4.40 12.73 -3.94
C ARG A 125 -5.71 13.27 -3.37
N GLU A 126 -6.55 13.85 -4.23
CA GLU A 126 -7.78 14.51 -3.81
C GLU A 126 -8.77 13.57 -3.12
N ASP A 127 -8.82 12.31 -3.53
CA ASP A 127 -9.69 11.30 -2.91
C ASP A 127 -9.08 10.78 -1.62
N ALA A 128 -7.77 10.52 -1.61
CA ALA A 128 -7.06 10.10 -0.42
C ALA A 128 -7.10 11.14 0.72
N GLU A 129 -7.10 12.43 0.40
CA GLU A 129 -7.20 13.53 1.38
C GLU A 129 -8.58 13.60 2.05
N ARG A 130 -9.62 13.01 1.45
CA ARG A 130 -10.98 12.93 2.04
C ARG A 130 -11.17 11.75 2.99
N VAL A 131 -10.20 10.84 3.05
CA VAL A 131 -10.28 9.61 3.86
C VAL A 131 -9.73 9.84 5.27
N HIS A 132 -10.48 9.38 6.28
CA HIS A 132 -10.02 9.31 7.67
C HIS A 132 -9.25 8.01 7.92
N TRP A 133 -7.97 7.99 7.53
CA TRP A 133 -7.11 6.80 7.52
C TRP A 133 -6.89 6.17 8.90
N ASP A 134 -7.04 6.92 9.99
CA ASP A 134 -6.93 6.43 11.36
C ASP A 134 -8.15 5.59 11.81
N LYS A 135 -9.28 5.70 11.09
CA LYS A 135 -10.55 5.06 11.43
C LYS A 135 -11.02 4.05 10.39
N ILE A 136 -10.24 3.82 9.35
CA ILE A 136 -10.64 2.97 8.24
C ILE A 136 -10.56 1.49 8.62
N ASN A 137 -11.59 0.73 8.27
CA ASN A 137 -11.49 -0.72 8.20
C ASN A 137 -10.80 -1.09 6.88
N TYR A 138 -9.72 -1.87 6.94
CA TYR A 138 -8.94 -2.29 5.76
C TYR A 138 -9.79 -3.01 4.70
N ASP A 139 -10.89 -3.65 5.07
CA ASP A 139 -11.82 -4.27 4.12
C ASP A 139 -12.54 -3.27 3.21
N ASN A 140 -12.54 -1.98 3.57
CA ASN A 140 -13.10 -0.91 2.75
C ASN A 140 -12.11 -0.31 1.76
N ILE A 141 -10.80 -0.61 1.87
CA ILE A 141 -9.77 -0.08 0.98
C ILE A 141 -10.12 -0.30 -0.51
N PRO A 142 -10.58 -1.48 -0.96
CA PRO A 142 -10.97 -1.70 -2.36
C PRO A 142 -12.08 -0.77 -2.88
N LYS A 143 -12.90 -0.20 -1.99
CA LYS A 143 -14.01 0.69 -2.35
C LYS A 143 -13.61 2.16 -2.42
N LEU A 144 -12.43 2.51 -1.91
CA LEU A 144 -11.95 3.89 -1.84
C LEU A 144 -10.96 4.23 -2.96
N GLY A 145 -10.29 3.23 -3.51
CA GLY A 145 -9.31 3.43 -4.55
C GLY A 145 -9.91 3.32 -5.94
N GLU A 146 -9.30 4.06 -6.86
CA GLU A 146 -9.56 3.98 -8.29
C GLU A 146 -8.97 2.70 -8.88
N ASN A 147 -9.65 2.16 -9.89
CA ASN A 147 -9.15 1.02 -10.67
C ASN A 147 -8.71 -0.19 -9.83
N TYR A 148 -9.41 -0.47 -8.71
CA TYR A 148 -9.15 -1.67 -7.93
C TYR A 148 -9.34 -2.92 -8.80
N TRP A 149 -8.30 -3.74 -8.84
CA TRP A 149 -8.30 -4.99 -9.57
C TRP A 149 -7.72 -6.10 -8.71
N MET A 150 -8.31 -7.27 -8.84
CA MET A 150 -7.92 -8.48 -8.13
C MET A 150 -7.97 -9.65 -9.11
N HIS A 151 -6.90 -10.43 -9.12
CA HIS A 151 -6.77 -11.60 -9.98
C HIS A 151 -7.96 -12.56 -9.77
N PRO A 152 -8.55 -13.15 -10.84
CA PRO A 152 -9.75 -13.98 -10.71
C PRO A 152 -9.61 -15.17 -9.77
N VAL A 153 -8.41 -15.76 -9.66
CA VAL A 153 -8.15 -16.86 -8.71
C VAL A 153 -8.35 -16.40 -7.27
N LEU A 154 -7.80 -15.24 -6.90
CA LEU A 154 -7.96 -14.70 -5.55
C LEU A 154 -9.41 -14.41 -5.22
N ARG A 155 -10.15 -13.84 -6.18
CA ARG A 155 -11.58 -13.56 -6.02
C ARG A 155 -12.40 -14.83 -5.74
N ARG A 156 -12.12 -15.93 -6.44
CA ARG A 156 -12.81 -17.21 -6.23
C ARG A 156 -12.49 -17.80 -4.85
N GLU A 157 -11.23 -17.77 -4.46
CA GLU A 157 -10.79 -18.36 -3.19
C GLU A 157 -11.27 -17.55 -1.97
N THR A 158 -11.37 -16.23 -2.08
CA THR A 158 -11.91 -15.41 -0.97
C THR A 158 -13.41 -15.57 -0.80
N GLN A 159 -14.17 -15.82 -1.87
CA GLN A 159 -15.62 -16.07 -1.81
C GLN A 159 -15.96 -17.41 -1.14
N LYS A 160 -15.22 -18.48 -1.45
CA LYS A 160 -15.44 -19.81 -0.84
C LYS A 160 -15.33 -19.81 0.69
N ASN A 161 -14.49 -18.94 1.24
CA ASN A 161 -14.26 -18.86 2.69
C ASN A 161 -15.35 -18.08 3.43
N GLN A 162 -16.37 -17.56 2.73
CA GLN A 162 -17.49 -16.82 3.31
C GLN A 162 -18.79 -17.64 3.38
N GLU A 163 -18.75 -18.87 2.84
CA GLU A 163 -19.83 -19.88 2.91
C GLU A 163 -19.55 -20.88 4.04
#